data_AF-A0A7C1S7D0-F1
#
_entry.id   AF-A0A7C1S7D0-F1
#
_cell.length_a   1.000
_cell.length_b   1.000
_cell.length_c   1.000
_cell.angle_alpha   90.00
_cell.angle_beta   90.00
_cell.angle_gamma   90.00
#
_symmetry.space_group_name_H-M   'P 1'
#
loop_
_entity.id
_entity.type
_entity.pdbx_description
1 polymer ?
#
loop_
_entity_poly.entity_id
_entity_poly.type
_entity_poly.pdbx_seq_one_letter_code
_entity_poly.pdbx_strand_id
1 'polypeptide(L)'
;MEVNYITQLNGAFSRFRGDGRITAVHSSLYLAFFELWNSQRFPEFFAVSGSEVMRLAKIRSKTTYHKRMVELNAYGYLDYRPSHDPARGSKIRMSIFVPELTKKWTWVNQKMNNHLSKNWPL
;
A
#
# COMPACT_ATOMS: atom_id res chain seq x y z
N MET A 1 -4.76 -13.07 -3.71
CA MET A 1 -3.29 -12.95 -3.51
C MET A 1 -3.07 -12.59 -2.06
N GLU A 2 -2.25 -13.36 -1.34
CA GLU A 2 -1.87 -13.04 0.03
C GLU A 2 -0.84 -11.89 0.00
N VAL A 3 -1.17 -10.76 0.61
CA VAL A 3 -0.27 -9.60 0.65
C VAL A 3 0.75 -9.82 1.75
N ASN A 4 2.03 -9.92 1.37
CA ASN A 4 3.10 -9.88 2.36
C ASN A 4 3.35 -8.43 2.80
N TYR A 5 3.14 -8.16 4.09
CA TYR A 5 3.30 -6.84 4.71
C TYR A 5 4.67 -6.20 4.40
N ILE A 6 5.75 -6.94 4.60
CA ILE A 6 7.13 -6.44 4.48
C ILE A 6 7.42 -6.12 3.01
N THR A 7 7.06 -7.04 2.12
CA THR A 7 7.22 -6.88 0.67
C THR A 7 6.46 -5.65 0.17
N GLN A 8 5.18 -5.52 0.54
CA GLN A 8 4.34 -4.39 0.15
C GLN A 8 4.90 -3.05 0.63
N LEU A 9 5.31 -2.98 1.90
CA LEU A 9 5.83 -1.74 2.48
C LEU A 9 7.17 -1.33 1.86
N ASN A 10 8.06 -2.30 1.62
CA ASN A 10 9.32 -2.06 0.91
C ASN A 10 9.07 -1.57 -0.53
N GLY A 11 8.06 -2.13 -1.21
CA GLY A 11 7.65 -1.70 -2.55
C GLY A 11 7.18 -0.25 -2.56
N ALA A 12 6.30 0.11 -1.62
CA ALA A 12 5.83 1.48 -1.44
C ALA A 12 6.98 2.46 -1.15
N PHE A 13 7.91 2.11 -0.24
CA PHE A 13 9.06 2.94 0.09
C PHE A 13 10.04 3.10 -1.08
N SER A 14 10.17 2.08 -1.93
CA SER A 14 10.94 2.22 -3.17
C SER A 14 10.30 3.22 -4.13
N ARG A 15 8.96 3.24 -4.22
CA ARG A 15 8.22 4.21 -5.06
C ARG A 15 8.32 5.63 -4.50
N PHE A 16 8.13 5.81 -3.19
CA PHE A 16 8.27 7.11 -2.54
C PHE A 16 9.63 7.76 -2.78
N ARG A 17 10.71 6.98 -2.71
CA ARG A 17 12.09 7.48 -2.95
C ARG A 17 12.30 8.01 -4.37
N GLY A 18 11.57 7.47 -5.36
CA GLY A 18 11.67 7.90 -6.76
C GLY A 18 10.62 8.93 -7.18
N ASP A 19 9.66 9.28 -6.31
CA ASP A 19 8.54 10.16 -6.63
C ASP A 19 8.66 11.50 -5.90
N GLY A 20 9.22 12.51 -6.57
CA GLY A 20 9.43 13.84 -6.00
C GLY A 20 8.15 14.61 -5.63
N ARG A 21 6.96 14.11 -6.01
CA ARG A 21 5.66 14.70 -5.62
C ARG A 21 5.22 14.27 -4.21
N ILE A 22 5.77 13.15 -3.71
CA ILE A 22 5.47 12.62 -2.39
C ILE A 22 6.17 13.44 -1.32
N THR A 23 5.40 13.87 -0.33
CA THR A 23 5.89 14.62 0.84
C THR A 23 5.74 13.78 2.10
N ALA A 24 6.33 14.21 3.21
CA ALA A 24 6.18 13.52 4.50
C ALA A 24 4.71 13.29 4.90
N VAL A 25 3.81 14.22 4.57
CA VAL A 25 2.37 14.10 4.86
C VAL A 25 1.73 13.00 4.01
N HIS A 26 2.13 12.86 2.74
CA HIS A 26 1.67 11.75 1.89
C HIS A 26 2.10 10.40 2.47
N SER A 27 3.37 10.27 2.87
CA SER A 27 3.88 9.04 3.48
C SER A 27 3.14 8.69 4.75
N SER A 28 2.90 9.65 5.64
CA SER A 28 2.14 9.42 6.87
C SER A 28 0.68 9.04 6.60
N LEU A 29 0.05 9.64 5.60
CA LEU A 29 -1.32 9.32 5.20
C LEU A 29 -1.42 7.92 4.58
N TYR A 30 -0.47 7.55 3.73
CA TYR A 30 -0.38 6.18 3.18
C TYR A 30 -0.20 5.14 4.28
N LEU A 31 0.69 5.40 5.25
CA LEU A 31 0.91 4.49 6.38
C LEU A 31 -0.34 4.29 7.22
N ALA A 32 -1.12 5.35 7.46
CA ALA A 32 -2.41 5.25 8.15
C ALA A 32 -3.40 4.33 7.39
N PHE A 33 -3.52 4.48 6.07
CA PHE A 33 -4.35 3.57 5.26
C PHE A 33 -3.82 2.14 5.28
N PHE A 34 -2.50 1.97 5.19
CA PHE A 34 -1.85 0.66 5.21
C PHE A 34 -2.07 -0.07 6.54
N GLU A 35 -2.01 0.63 7.68
CA GLU A 35 -2.31 0.09 9.01
C GLU A 35 -3.75 -0.42 9.09
N LEU A 36 -4.72 0.38 8.62
CA LEU A 36 -6.14 0.00 8.56
C LEU A 36 -6.42 -1.16 7.60
N TRP A 37 -5.70 -1.22 6.49
CA TRP A 37 -5.82 -2.31 5.52
C TRP A 37 -5.24 -3.62 6.07
N ASN A 38 -4.11 -3.54 6.77
CA ASN A 38 -3.48 -4.67 7.45
C ASN A 38 -4.33 -5.23 8.59
N SER A 39 -4.93 -4.35 9.41
CA SER A 39 -5.79 -4.78 10.53
C SER A 39 -7.02 -5.56 10.04
N GLN A 40 -7.47 -5.30 8.81
CA GLN A 40 -8.59 -5.97 8.16
C GLN A 40 -8.18 -7.17 7.29
N ARG A 41 -6.91 -7.62 7.35
CA ARG A 41 -6.36 -8.75 6.57
C ARG A 41 -6.37 -8.51 5.06
N PHE A 42 -6.06 -7.29 4.64
CA PHE A 42 -5.81 -6.92 3.25
C PHE A 42 -6.97 -7.21 2.26
N PRO A 43 -8.23 -6.78 2.55
CA PRO A 43 -9.34 -6.96 1.62
C PRO A 43 -9.11 -6.15 0.35
N GLU A 44 -9.78 -6.51 -0.75
CA GLU A 44 -9.68 -5.72 -2.00
C GLU A 44 -10.12 -4.26 -1.78
N PHE A 45 -11.21 -4.06 -1.04
CA PHE A 45 -11.68 -2.75 -0.60
C PHE A 45 -11.96 -2.76 0.91
N PHE A 46 -11.71 -1.64 1.57
CA PHE A 46 -12.07 -1.42 2.97
C PHE A 46 -12.69 -0.04 3.16
N ALA A 47 -13.58 0.05 4.14
CA ALA A 47 -14.18 1.32 4.55
C ALA A 47 -13.28 2.03 5.56
N VAL A 48 -13.25 3.36 5.48
CA VAL A 48 -12.51 4.21 6.41
C VAL A 48 -13.34 5.40 6.86
N SER A 49 -13.17 5.77 8.12
CA SER A 49 -13.60 7.07 8.62
C SER A 49 -12.50 8.11 8.40
N GLY A 50 -12.86 9.27 7.83
CA GLY A 50 -11.91 10.36 7.63
C GLY A 50 -11.27 10.84 8.95
N SER A 51 -12.03 10.85 10.05
CA SER A 51 -11.51 11.26 11.36
C SER A 51 -10.48 10.28 11.93
N GLU A 52 -10.70 8.98 11.73
CA GLU A 52 -9.76 7.93 12.13
C GLU A 52 -8.46 8.03 11.34
N VAL A 53 -8.57 8.15 10.01
CA VAL A 53 -7.41 8.28 9.12
C VAL A 53 -6.61 9.53 9.47
N MET A 54 -7.27 10.67 9.68
CA MET A 54 -6.62 11.91 10.10
C MET A 54 -5.86 11.75 11.42
N ARG A 55 -6.46 11.07 12.41
CA ARG A 55 -5.82 10.80 13.71
C ARG A 55 -4.56 9.95 13.54
N LEU A 56 -4.64 8.85 12.80
CA LEU A 56 -3.50 7.96 12.53
C LEU A 56 -2.38 8.67 11.74
N ALA A 57 -2.77 9.45 10.72
CA ALA A 57 -1.84 10.22 9.88
C ALA A 57 -1.31 11.49 10.57
N LYS A 58 -1.76 11.80 11.79
CA LYS A 58 -1.43 13.03 12.54
C LYS A 58 -1.75 14.32 11.75
N ILE A 59 -2.80 14.30 10.94
CA ILE A 59 -3.27 15.45 10.17
C ILE A 59 -4.41 16.13 10.93
N ARG A 60 -4.24 17.42 11.26
CA ARG A 60 -5.28 18.21 11.96
C ARG A 60 -6.24 18.95 11.02
N SER A 61 -5.77 19.33 9.84
CA SER A 61 -6.56 20.11 8.87
C SER A 61 -7.32 19.20 7.91
N LYS A 62 -8.65 19.35 7.86
CA LYS A 62 -9.51 18.65 6.87
C LYS A 62 -9.11 18.99 5.44
N THR A 63 -8.80 20.26 5.17
CA THR A 63 -8.35 20.71 3.84
C THR A 63 -7.05 20.02 3.44
N THR A 64 -6.09 19.92 4.36
CA THR A 64 -4.84 19.19 4.12
C THR A 64 -5.11 17.71 3.87
N TYR A 65 -5.95 17.07 4.68
CA TYR A 65 -6.33 15.67 4.50
C TYR A 65 -6.93 15.42 3.11
N HIS A 66 -7.95 16.18 2.72
CA HIS A 66 -8.62 16.02 1.43
C HIS A 66 -7.65 16.22 0.27
N LYS A 67 -6.82 17.27 0.31
CA LYS A 67 -5.83 17.54 -0.74
C LYS A 67 -4.84 16.38 -0.89
N ARG A 68 -4.26 15.90 0.22
CA ARG A 68 -3.27 14.81 0.23
C ARG A 68 -3.87 13.47 -0.19
N MET A 69 -5.12 13.20 0.18
CA MET A 69 -5.83 12.00 -0.22
C MET A 69 -6.09 11.99 -1.73
N VAL A 70 -6.58 13.11 -2.29
CA VAL A 70 -6.80 13.25 -3.74
C VAL A 70 -5.49 13.10 -4.51
N GLU A 71 -4.40 13.69 -3.99
CA GLU A 71 -3.06 13.53 -4.56
C GLU A 71 -2.57 12.08 -4.50
N LEU A 72 -2.68 11.36 -3.36
CA LEU A 72 -2.32 9.94 -3.30
C LEU A 72 -3.12 9.09 -4.30
N ASN A 73 -4.41 9.38 -4.47
CA ASN A 73 -5.25 8.73 -5.47
C ASN A 73 -4.77 9.02 -6.89
N ALA A 74 -4.54 10.29 -7.22
CA ALA A 74 -4.05 10.72 -8.53
C ALA A 74 -2.66 10.15 -8.86
N TYR A 75 -1.81 9.95 -7.84
CA TYR A 75 -0.48 9.38 -8.00
C TYR A 75 -0.49 7.85 -8.07
N GLY A 76 -1.65 7.21 -7.92
CA GLY A 76 -1.82 5.77 -8.07
C GLY A 76 -1.35 4.94 -6.87
N TYR A 77 -1.27 5.53 -5.68
CA TYR A 77 -0.96 4.79 -4.44
C TYR A 77 -2.16 4.08 -3.83
N LEU A 78 -3.37 4.54 -4.14
CA LEU A 78 -4.64 3.95 -3.74
C LEU A 78 -5.74 4.38 -4.73
N ASP A 79 -6.86 3.66 -4.70
CA ASP A 79 -8.13 4.04 -5.33
C ASP A 79 -9.08 4.53 -4.23
N TYR A 80 -9.42 5.81 -4.26
CA TYR A 80 -10.31 6.48 -3.33
C TYR A 80 -11.72 6.64 -3.89
N ARG A 81 -12.71 6.12 -3.17
CA ARG A 81 -14.13 6.28 -3.49
C ARG A 81 -14.84 7.00 -2.35
N PRO A 82 -15.18 8.30 -2.51
CA PRO A 82 -15.80 9.08 -1.45
C PRO A 82 -17.18 8.53 -1.08
N SER A 83 -17.57 8.76 0.17
CA SER A 83 -18.93 8.59 0.66
C SER A 83 -19.28 9.75 1.58
N HIS A 84 -20.50 10.24 1.47
CA HIS A 84 -21.06 11.26 2.36
C HIS A 84 -21.80 10.65 3.56
N ASP A 85 -21.98 9.32 3.57
CA ASP A 85 -22.66 8.60 4.64
C ASP A 85 -21.64 8.20 5.74
N PRO A 86 -21.74 8.77 6.96
CA PRO A 86 -20.85 8.44 8.07
C PRO A 86 -20.89 6.98 8.49
N ALA A 87 -22.02 6.28 8.31
CA ALA A 87 -22.16 4.87 8.65
C ALA A 87 -21.44 3.96 7.63
N ARG A 88 -21.30 4.41 6.38
CA ARG A 88 -20.63 3.64 5.32
C ARG A 88 -19.14 3.95 5.20
N GLY A 89 -18.74 5.18 5.50
CA GLY A 89 -17.36 5.65 5.32
C GLY A 89 -16.93 5.70 3.85
N SER A 90 -15.78 6.31 3.56
CA SER A 90 -15.19 6.25 2.21
C SER A 90 -14.59 4.87 1.96
N LYS A 91 -14.60 4.39 0.71
CA LYS A 91 -13.95 3.12 0.35
C LYS A 91 -12.56 3.36 -0.22
N ILE A 92 -11.62 2.54 0.20
CA ILE A 92 -10.22 2.56 -0.26
C ILE A 92 -9.87 1.18 -0.82
N ARG A 93 -9.11 1.16 -1.91
CA ARG A 93 -8.32 0.01 -2.35
C ARG A 93 -6.86 0.41 -2.43
N MET A 94 -5.97 -0.31 -1.76
CA MET A 94 -4.53 -0.03 -1.82
C MET A 94 -3.94 -0.56 -3.12
N SER A 95 -2.99 0.18 -3.72
CA SER A 95 -2.20 -0.34 -4.82
C SER A 95 -1.20 -1.39 -4.32
N ILE A 96 -1.02 -2.47 -5.08
CA ILE A 96 -0.04 -3.52 -4.75
C ILE A 96 1.33 -3.16 -5.32
N PHE A 97 2.34 -3.14 -4.45
CA PHE A 97 3.71 -2.85 -4.81
C PHE A 97 4.59 -4.05 -4.45
N VAL A 98 4.98 -4.81 -5.47
CA VAL A 98 5.97 -5.87 -5.34
C VAL A 98 7.36 -5.26 -5.62
N PRO A 99 8.30 -5.24 -4.66
CA PRO A 99 9.68 -4.79 -4.88
C PRO A 99 10.32 -5.56 -6.04
N GLU A 100 11.03 -4.84 -6.90
CA GLU A 100 11.85 -5.45 -7.97
C GLU A 100 12.82 -6.51 -7.44
N LEU A 101 13.33 -6.35 -6.22
CA LEU A 101 14.17 -7.34 -5.54
C LEU A 101 13.46 -8.68 -5.32
N THR A 102 12.16 -8.67 -5.01
CA THR A 102 11.41 -9.93 -4.86
C THR A 102 11.15 -10.63 -6.18
N LYS A 103 11.00 -9.89 -7.29
CA LYS A 103 10.96 -10.50 -8.64
C LYS A 103 12.30 -11.16 -8.98
N LYS A 104 13.41 -10.51 -8.64
CA LYS A 104 14.76 -11.06 -8.84
C LYS A 104 15.00 -12.31 -7.97
N TRP A 105 14.67 -12.26 -6.69
CA TRP A 105 14.82 -13.40 -5.77
C TRP A 105 13.93 -14.58 -6.14
N THR A 106 12.67 -14.34 -6.53
CA THR A 106 11.79 -15.41 -7.02
C THR A 106 12.32 -16.05 -8.30
N TRP A 107 12.83 -15.26 -9.25
CA TRP A 107 13.51 -15.79 -10.43
C TRP A 107 14.76 -16.61 -10.08
N VAL A 108 15.62 -16.12 -9.17
CA VAL A 108 16.83 -16.85 -8.73
C VAL A 108 16.44 -18.19 -8.11
N ASN A 109 15.50 -18.20 -7.16
CA ASN A 109 15.06 -19.41 -6.48
C ASN A 109 14.39 -20.39 -7.44
N GLN A 110 13.58 -19.91 -8.39
CA GLN A 110 12.97 -20.77 -9.40
C GLN A 110 14.02 -21.38 -10.33
N LYS A 111 15.03 -20.60 -10.75
CA LYS A 111 16.14 -21.10 -11.57
C LYS A 111 16.98 -22.13 -10.80
N MET A 112 17.25 -21.90 -9.52
CA MET A 112 17.97 -22.85 -8.66
C MET A 112 17.17 -24.13 -8.45
N ASN A 113 15.88 -24.05 -8.12
CA ASN A 113 15.02 -25.22 -7.96
C ASN A 113 14.87 -26.04 -9.25
N ASN A 114 14.80 -25.38 -10.41
CA ASN A 114 14.79 -26.04 -11.71
C ASN A 114 16.13 -26.71 -12.06
N HIS A 115 17.24 -26.20 -11.53
CA HIS A 115 18.55 -26.82 -11.68
C HIS A 115 18.72 -28.02 -10.75
N LEU A 116 18.32 -27.87 -9.48
CA LEU A 116 18.39 -28.92 -8.47
C LEU A 116 17.46 -30.09 -8.79
N SER A 117 16.22 -29.83 -9.24
CA SER A 117 15.28 -30.89 -9.65
C SER A 117 15.73 -31.69 -10.88
N LYS A 118 16.61 -31.13 -11.73
CA LYS A 118 17.16 -31.83 -12.90
C LYS A 118 18.43 -32.63 -12.60
N ASN A 119 19.15 -32.28 -11.53
CA ASN A 119 20.50 -32.79 -11.26
C ASN A 119 20.64 -33.46 -9.88
N TRP A 120 19.53 -33.70 -9.16
CA TRP A 120 19.58 -34.43 -7.90
C TRP A 120 19.86 -35.92 -8.17
N PRO A 121 20.94 -36.52 -7.64
CA PRO A 121 21.10 -37.96 -7.68
C PRO A 121 20.06 -38.57 -6.73
N LEU A 122 19.29 -39.57 -7.22
CA LEU A 122 18.41 -40.38 -6.37
C LEU A 122 19.18 -40.96 -5.18
#